data_AF-C4WY56-F1
#
_entry.id   AF-C4WY56-F1
#
_cell.length_a   1.000
_cell.length_b   1.000
_cell.length_c   1.000
_cell.angle_alpha   90.00
_cell.angle_beta   90.00
_cell.angle_gamma   90.00
#
_symmetry.space_group_name_H-M   'P 1'
#
loop_
_entity.id
_entity.type
_entity.pdbx_description
1 polymer ?
#
loop_
_entity_poly.entity_id
_entity_poly.type
_entity_poly.pdbx_seq_one_letter_code
_entity_poly.pdbx_strand_id
1 'polypeptide(L)'
;MATISEFKQLFDTFLRENKCPTGEIVKKKYYFPVNQLKTIYTSMLTTTNIQWSQFQQMLTNYVENLDFCYYSWECFSLIVQNLNTDKTNVYMFTNLLGFIKIPTEKNEDDKLLFKNNKRPQFKYNSEQLKSWVTVVWDDMKPFMLSNIKVRREMLTLLIEKMQMHLNNPLVTADFLMDSLDTPGPIAILDFKAFLFWSRIII
;
A
#
# COMPACT_ATOMS: atom_id res chain seq x y z
N MET A 1 -14.34 18.56 -11.45
CA MET A 1 -13.99 17.98 -10.14
C MET A 1 -14.44 16.54 -10.18
N ALA A 2 -13.55 15.58 -9.96
CA ALA A 2 -13.89 14.17 -10.17
C ALA A 2 -14.94 13.68 -9.17
N THR A 3 -16.02 13.11 -9.68
CA THR A 3 -17.09 12.52 -8.87
C THR A 3 -16.81 11.04 -8.56
N ILE A 4 -17.41 10.49 -7.50
CA ILE A 4 -17.30 9.04 -7.20
C ILE A 4 -17.75 8.15 -8.39
N SER A 5 -18.64 8.66 -9.23
CA SER A 5 -19.07 7.99 -10.46
C SER A 5 -17.94 7.87 -11.48
N GLU A 6 -17.10 8.89 -11.64
CA GLU A 6 -15.94 8.85 -12.52
C GLU A 6 -14.90 7.85 -12.03
N PHE A 7 -14.66 7.77 -10.71
CA PHE A 7 -13.78 6.76 -10.13
C PHE A 7 -14.29 5.34 -10.39
N LYS A 8 -15.59 5.11 -10.25
CA LYS A 8 -16.21 3.83 -10.61
C LYS A 8 -16.00 3.52 -12.09
N GLN A 9 -16.16 4.48 -13.00
CA GLN A 9 -15.92 4.26 -14.43
C GLN A 9 -14.45 3.95 -14.75
N LEU A 10 -13.50 4.66 -14.13
CA LEU A 10 -12.07 4.37 -14.27
C LEU A 10 -11.75 2.97 -13.75
N PHE A 11 -12.32 2.59 -12.59
CA PHE A 11 -12.14 1.27 -12.00
C PHE A 11 -12.79 0.17 -12.85
N ASP A 12 -13.99 0.40 -13.40
CA ASP A 12 -14.65 -0.52 -14.32
C ASP A 12 -13.83 -0.72 -15.60
N THR A 13 -13.18 0.34 -16.09
CA THR A 13 -12.27 0.27 -17.24
C THR A 13 -11.04 -0.57 -16.91
N PHE A 14 -10.43 -0.35 -15.75
CA PHE A 14 -9.35 -1.18 -15.22
C PHE A 14 -9.75 -2.66 -15.14
N LEU A 15 -10.96 -2.96 -14.64
CA LEU A 15 -11.46 -4.34 -14.57
C LEU A 15 -11.74 -4.94 -15.96
N ARG A 16 -12.11 -4.13 -16.96
CA ARG A 16 -12.32 -4.60 -18.34
C ARG A 16 -11.02 -5.02 -19.03
N GLU A 17 -9.87 -4.47 -18.65
CA GLU A 17 -8.58 -4.89 -19.20
C GLU A 17 -8.26 -6.36 -18.92
N ASN A 18 -8.86 -6.92 -17.87
CA ASN A 18 -8.79 -8.36 -17.62
C ASN A 18 -9.38 -9.17 -18.78
N LYS A 19 -10.51 -8.70 -19.34
CA LYS A 19 -11.24 -9.35 -20.44
C LYS A 19 -10.62 -9.04 -21.80
N CYS A 20 -10.20 -7.80 -22.03
CA CYS A 20 -9.64 -7.33 -23.30
C CYS A 20 -8.38 -6.49 -23.04
N PRO A 21 -7.18 -7.10 -22.96
CA PRO A 21 -5.97 -6.35 -22.70
C PRO A 21 -5.55 -5.61 -23.95
N THR A 22 -5.29 -4.34 -23.78
CA THR A 22 -4.75 -3.46 -24.79
C THR A 22 -3.24 -3.67 -24.89
N GLY A 23 -2.77 -4.48 -25.85
CA GLY A 23 -1.35 -4.58 -26.24
C GLY A 23 -0.82 -5.98 -26.60
N GLU A 24 0.19 -6.03 -27.48
CA GLU A 24 0.85 -7.27 -27.94
C GLU A 24 1.79 -7.91 -26.90
N ILE A 25 2.12 -7.19 -25.81
CA ILE A 25 3.11 -7.53 -24.76
C ILE A 25 2.67 -8.73 -23.89
N VAL A 26 1.41 -9.15 -24.02
CA VAL A 26 0.65 -10.03 -23.11
C VAL A 26 1.04 -11.51 -23.18
N LYS A 27 1.91 -11.93 -24.12
CA LYS A 27 2.21 -13.35 -24.35
C LYS A 27 3.30 -13.96 -23.46
N LYS A 28 4.15 -13.16 -22.80
CA LYS A 28 5.36 -13.68 -22.10
C LYS A 28 5.38 -13.52 -20.57
N LYS A 29 4.55 -12.65 -19.99
CA LYS A 29 4.48 -12.43 -18.54
C LYS A 29 3.04 -12.32 -18.06
N TYR A 30 2.82 -12.55 -16.77
CA TYR A 30 1.55 -12.21 -16.12
C TYR A 30 1.27 -10.73 -16.32
N TYR A 31 0.03 -10.41 -16.71
CA TYR A 31 -0.37 -9.04 -17.00
C TYR A 31 -1.24 -8.50 -15.87
N PHE A 32 -0.78 -7.40 -15.28
CA PHE A 32 -1.55 -6.58 -14.35
C PHE A 32 -1.34 -5.10 -14.73
N PRO A 33 -2.40 -4.29 -14.89
CA PRO A 33 -2.27 -2.92 -15.34
C PRO A 33 -1.91 -1.95 -14.20
N VAL A 34 -0.68 -2.09 -13.69
CA VAL A 34 -0.11 -1.30 -12.58
C VAL A 34 -0.26 0.20 -12.81
N ASN A 35 0.02 0.68 -14.03
CA ASN A 35 -0.06 2.11 -14.35
C ASN A 35 -1.48 2.68 -14.22
N GLN A 36 -2.50 1.89 -14.57
CA GLN A 36 -3.89 2.32 -14.42
C GLN A 36 -4.29 2.33 -12.96
N LEU A 37 -3.93 1.31 -12.19
CA LEU A 37 -4.18 1.27 -10.76
C LEU A 37 -3.50 2.44 -10.03
N LYS A 38 -2.23 2.73 -10.37
CA LYS A 38 -1.51 3.90 -9.86
C LYS A 38 -2.22 5.21 -10.18
N THR A 39 -2.71 5.36 -11.42
CA THR A 39 -3.45 6.56 -11.85
C THR A 39 -4.74 6.71 -11.06
N ILE A 40 -5.47 5.62 -10.83
CA ILE A 40 -6.67 5.58 -10.00
C ILE A 40 -6.34 6.05 -8.59
N TYR A 41 -5.37 5.43 -7.92
CA TYR A 41 -4.96 5.85 -6.57
C TYR A 41 -4.51 7.30 -6.50
N THR A 42 -3.67 7.74 -7.43
CA THR A 42 -3.18 9.14 -7.45
C THR A 42 -4.33 10.13 -7.62
N SER A 43 -5.28 9.82 -8.50
CA SER A 43 -6.48 10.65 -8.70
C SER A 43 -7.37 10.68 -7.44
N MET A 44 -7.48 9.56 -6.72
CA MET A 44 -8.22 9.51 -5.45
C MET A 44 -7.58 10.42 -4.41
N LEU A 45 -6.25 10.31 -4.24
CA LEU A 45 -5.51 11.04 -3.22
C LEU A 45 -5.45 12.55 -3.47
N THR A 46 -5.62 12.98 -4.72
CA THR A 46 -5.62 14.41 -5.10
C THR A 46 -7.02 15.03 -5.12
N THR A 47 -8.08 14.22 -4.93
CA THR A 47 -9.47 14.71 -4.94
C THR A 47 -9.91 15.14 -3.55
N THR A 48 -10.40 16.38 -3.43
CA THR A 48 -10.78 16.99 -2.14
C THR A 48 -12.21 16.65 -1.68
N ASN A 49 -13.09 16.24 -2.61
CA ASN A 49 -14.53 16.16 -2.35
C ASN A 49 -15.05 14.74 -2.08
N ILE A 50 -14.15 13.76 -1.95
CA ILE A 50 -14.53 12.35 -1.76
C ILE A 50 -14.12 11.89 -0.38
N GLN A 51 -15.07 11.25 0.30
CA GLN A 51 -14.86 10.69 1.62
C GLN A 51 -14.16 9.33 1.51
N TRP A 52 -13.28 9.03 2.48
CA TRP A 52 -12.60 7.74 2.56
C TRP A 52 -13.56 6.54 2.50
N SER A 53 -14.72 6.62 3.16
CA SER A 53 -15.72 5.55 3.19
C SER A 53 -16.23 5.14 1.81
N GLN A 54 -16.33 6.08 0.87
CA GLN A 54 -16.77 5.81 -0.50
C GLN A 54 -15.71 5.04 -1.28
N PHE A 55 -14.43 5.38 -1.08
CA PHE A 55 -13.31 4.63 -1.66
C PHE A 55 -13.18 3.24 -1.06
N GLN A 56 -13.33 3.13 0.25
CA GLN A 56 -13.31 1.86 0.95
C GLN A 56 -14.36 0.91 0.37
N GLN A 57 -15.63 1.34 0.26
CA GLN A 57 -16.71 0.55 -0.33
C GLN A 57 -16.40 0.09 -1.76
N MET A 58 -15.77 0.93 -2.59
CA MET A 58 -15.41 0.56 -3.94
C MET A 58 -14.34 -0.53 -3.98
N LEU A 59 -13.39 -0.50 -3.05
CA LEU A 59 -12.25 -1.39 -3.02
C LEU A 59 -12.49 -2.69 -2.24
N THR A 60 -13.47 -2.75 -1.32
CA THR A 60 -13.75 -3.88 -0.42
C THR A 60 -13.80 -5.25 -1.11
N ASN A 61 -14.41 -5.34 -2.28
CA ASN A 61 -14.54 -6.62 -2.97
C ASN A 61 -13.22 -7.10 -3.62
N TYR A 62 -12.21 -6.23 -3.68
CA TYR A 62 -10.97 -6.46 -4.40
C TYR A 62 -9.78 -6.72 -3.49
N VAL A 63 -9.82 -6.24 -2.25
CA VAL A 63 -8.73 -6.40 -1.26
C VAL A 63 -8.53 -7.83 -0.77
N GLU A 64 -9.39 -8.77 -1.18
CA GLU A 64 -9.15 -10.20 -0.97
C GLU A 64 -8.22 -10.80 -2.03
N ASN A 65 -8.16 -10.22 -3.23
CA ASN A 65 -7.40 -10.79 -4.35
C ASN A 65 -5.91 -10.57 -4.15
N LEU A 66 -5.14 -11.66 -4.32
CA LEU A 66 -3.71 -11.69 -4.03
C LEU A 66 -2.91 -10.76 -4.96
N ASP A 67 -3.15 -10.86 -6.27
CA ASP A 67 -2.52 -10.02 -7.30
C ASP A 67 -2.85 -8.54 -7.10
N PHE A 68 -4.12 -8.22 -6.81
CA PHE A 68 -4.53 -6.85 -6.54
C PHE A 68 -3.74 -6.26 -5.38
N CYS A 69 -3.69 -6.94 -4.24
CA CYS A 69 -2.95 -6.46 -3.08
C CYS A 69 -1.44 -6.37 -3.36
N TYR A 70 -0.87 -7.35 -4.04
CA TYR A 70 0.55 -7.37 -4.39
C TYR A 70 0.95 -6.16 -5.25
N TYR A 71 0.22 -5.91 -6.33
CA TYR A 71 0.48 -4.80 -7.23
C TYR A 71 0.03 -3.44 -6.67
N SER A 72 -0.88 -3.41 -5.69
CA SER A 72 -1.15 -2.19 -4.91
C SER A 72 0.09 -1.71 -4.16
N TRP A 73 0.88 -2.62 -3.57
CA TRP A 73 2.12 -2.25 -2.88
C TRP A 73 3.20 -1.74 -3.84
N GLU A 74 3.27 -2.28 -5.06
CA GLU A 74 4.08 -1.67 -6.12
C GLU A 74 3.62 -0.22 -6.38
N CYS A 75 2.32 0.00 -6.56
CA CYS A 75 1.78 1.34 -6.77
C CYS A 75 2.09 2.28 -5.59
N PHE A 76 1.98 1.81 -4.35
CA PHE A 76 2.27 2.62 -3.16
C PHE A 76 3.73 3.06 -3.11
N SER A 77 4.67 2.15 -3.41
CA SER A 77 6.10 2.50 -3.48
C SER A 77 6.39 3.57 -4.54
N LEU A 78 5.65 3.57 -5.65
CA LEU A 78 5.79 4.57 -6.70
C LEU A 78 5.08 5.90 -6.37
N ILE A 79 4.00 5.85 -5.58
CA ILE A 79 3.21 7.02 -5.18
C ILE A 79 3.92 7.80 -4.08
N VAL A 80 4.43 7.10 -3.06
CA VAL A 80 5.07 7.72 -1.89
C VAL A 80 6.30 8.56 -2.30
N GLN A 81 7.09 8.07 -3.26
CA GLN A 81 8.25 8.77 -3.82
C GLN A 81 7.91 10.10 -4.50
N ASN A 82 6.65 10.26 -4.92
CA ASN A 82 6.15 11.45 -5.61
C ASN A 82 5.09 12.19 -4.79
N LEU A 83 4.98 11.87 -3.50
CA LEU A 83 3.93 12.39 -2.63
C LEU A 83 4.22 13.84 -2.27
N ASN A 84 3.27 14.73 -2.55
CA ASN A 84 3.39 16.15 -2.27
C ASN A 84 2.24 16.56 -1.34
N THR A 85 2.56 17.10 -0.17
CA THR A 85 1.57 17.49 0.86
C THR A 85 0.58 18.55 0.38
N ASP A 86 0.95 19.38 -0.58
CA ASP A 86 0.12 20.48 -1.07
C ASP A 86 -0.96 19.99 -2.04
N LYS A 87 -0.72 18.83 -2.67
CA LYS A 87 -1.57 18.27 -3.72
C LYS A 87 -2.24 16.97 -3.33
N THR A 88 -1.69 16.26 -2.35
CA THR A 88 -2.07 14.89 -2.03
C THR A 88 -2.51 14.78 -0.58
N ASN A 89 -3.64 14.13 -0.35
CA ASN A 89 -4.15 13.83 0.98
C ASN A 89 -3.34 12.67 1.59
N VAL A 90 -2.30 13.02 2.35
CA VAL A 90 -1.40 12.07 3.03
C VAL A 90 -2.18 11.17 3.99
N TYR A 91 -3.18 11.70 4.70
CA TYR A 91 -3.98 10.90 5.63
C TYR A 91 -4.83 9.85 4.90
N MET A 92 -5.40 10.20 3.75
CA MET A 92 -6.10 9.24 2.89
C MET A 92 -5.15 8.18 2.35
N PHE A 93 -3.90 8.54 2.03
CA PHE A 93 -2.88 7.58 1.65
C PHE A 93 -2.56 6.62 2.80
N THR A 94 -2.37 7.12 4.03
CA THR A 94 -2.16 6.26 5.20
C THR A 94 -3.34 5.31 5.45
N ASN A 95 -4.58 5.77 5.30
CA ASN A 95 -5.77 4.90 5.40
C ASN A 95 -5.78 3.83 4.31
N LEU A 96 -5.39 4.19 3.09
CA LEU A 96 -5.29 3.25 1.97
C LEU A 96 -4.23 2.18 2.21
N LEU A 97 -3.06 2.58 2.72
CA LEU A 97 -2.06 1.62 3.19
C LEU A 97 -2.69 0.67 4.20
N GLY A 98 -3.36 1.21 5.23
CA GLY A 98 -4.09 0.49 6.28
C GLY A 98 -5.06 -0.57 5.75
N PHE A 99 -5.82 -0.19 4.72
CA PHE A 99 -6.90 -1.01 4.17
C PHE A 99 -6.43 -2.15 3.27
N ILE A 100 -5.33 -1.96 2.52
CA ILE A 100 -4.78 -3.01 1.66
C ILE A 100 -3.87 -3.93 2.48
N LYS A 101 -4.19 -5.23 2.47
CA LYS A 101 -3.35 -6.26 3.13
C LYS A 101 -1.97 -6.33 2.48
N ILE A 102 -0.94 -6.63 3.28
CA ILE A 102 0.34 -7.10 2.74
C ILE A 102 0.14 -8.58 2.43
N PRO A 103 0.13 -8.99 1.15
CA PRO A 103 -0.07 -10.39 0.82
C PRO A 103 1.10 -11.24 1.32
N THR A 104 0.81 -12.47 1.75
CA THR A 104 1.83 -13.49 2.02
C THR A 104 2.00 -14.37 0.78
N GLU A 105 2.91 -15.35 0.84
CA GLU A 105 3.07 -16.32 -0.24
C GLU A 105 1.75 -16.98 -0.62
N LYS A 106 1.63 -17.31 -1.91
CA LYS A 106 0.39 -17.78 -2.53
C LYS A 106 -0.06 -19.11 -1.92
N ASN A 107 -1.28 -19.14 -1.40
CA ASN A 107 -2.01 -20.34 -1.05
C ASN A 107 -2.85 -20.84 -2.24
N GLU A 108 -3.21 -22.12 -2.25
CA GLU A 108 -4.01 -22.73 -3.33
C GLU A 108 -5.40 -22.07 -3.47
N ASP A 109 -5.95 -21.55 -2.37
CA ASP A 109 -7.26 -20.90 -2.29
C ASP A 109 -7.26 -19.41 -2.68
N ASP A 110 -6.10 -18.82 -2.96
CA ASP A 110 -6.01 -17.39 -3.22
C ASP A 110 -6.72 -16.98 -4.52
N LYS A 111 -7.70 -16.07 -4.38
CA LYS A 111 -8.39 -15.45 -5.50
C LYS A 111 -7.44 -14.49 -6.22
N LEU A 112 -7.45 -14.54 -7.56
CA LEU A 112 -6.74 -13.60 -8.43
C LEU A 112 -7.76 -12.78 -9.21
N LEU A 113 -7.58 -11.47 -9.23
CA LEU A 113 -8.44 -10.54 -9.95
C LEU A 113 -8.22 -10.67 -11.46
N PHE A 114 -6.96 -10.73 -11.92
CA PHE A 114 -6.56 -10.87 -13.31
C PHE A 114 -6.14 -12.32 -13.63
N LYS A 115 -7.08 -13.27 -13.49
CA LYS A 115 -6.82 -14.69 -13.84
C LYS A 115 -7.11 -14.94 -15.32
N ASN A 116 -6.12 -15.42 -16.08
CA ASN A 116 -6.32 -15.88 -17.45
C ASN A 116 -5.59 -17.20 -17.71
N ASN A 117 -6.36 -18.24 -18.05
CA ASN A 117 -5.83 -19.59 -18.31
C ASN A 117 -4.92 -19.68 -19.55
N LYS A 118 -4.96 -18.68 -20.45
CA LYS A 118 -4.13 -18.63 -21.66
C LYS A 118 -2.83 -17.84 -21.47
N ARG A 119 -2.51 -17.40 -20.25
CA ARG A 119 -1.36 -16.55 -19.93
C ARG A 119 -0.48 -17.18 -18.85
N PRO A 120 0.78 -16.73 -18.72
CA PRO A 120 1.63 -17.10 -17.60
C PRO A 120 0.93 -16.82 -16.27
N GLN A 121 1.13 -17.72 -15.30
CA GLN A 121 0.52 -17.59 -13.98
C GLN A 121 1.16 -16.44 -13.18
N PHE A 122 0.39 -15.89 -12.24
CA PHE A 122 0.90 -14.93 -11.27
C PHE A 122 2.07 -15.56 -10.48
N LYS A 123 3.19 -14.84 -10.43
CA LYS A 123 4.37 -15.22 -9.66
C LYS A 123 4.56 -14.22 -8.53
N TYR A 124 4.31 -14.66 -7.30
CA TYR A 124 4.61 -13.89 -6.11
C TYR A 124 6.13 -13.81 -5.90
N ASN A 125 6.65 -12.61 -5.64
CA ASN A 125 8.04 -12.40 -5.24
C ASN A 125 8.06 -11.67 -3.89
N SER A 126 8.45 -12.41 -2.84
CA SER A 126 8.51 -11.95 -1.46
C SER A 126 9.54 -10.83 -1.27
N GLU A 127 10.74 -10.98 -1.83
CA GLU A 127 11.82 -9.99 -1.70
C GLU A 127 11.44 -8.65 -2.35
N GLN A 128 10.79 -8.72 -3.52
CA GLN A 128 10.30 -7.53 -4.20
C GLN A 128 9.20 -6.82 -3.38
N LEU A 129 8.27 -7.59 -2.78
CA LEU A 129 7.25 -7.01 -1.92
C LEU A 129 7.88 -6.33 -0.69
N LYS A 130 8.84 -6.99 -0.04
CA LYS A 130 9.56 -6.39 1.10
C LYS A 130 10.29 -5.11 0.71
N SER A 131 10.88 -5.07 -0.48
CA SER A 131 11.48 -3.86 -1.04
C SER A 131 10.47 -2.72 -1.16
N TRP A 132 9.29 -2.97 -1.75
CA TRP A 132 8.24 -1.95 -1.86
C TRP A 132 7.69 -1.50 -0.51
N VAL A 133 7.45 -2.41 0.43
CA VAL A 133 6.99 -2.07 1.79
C VAL A 133 8.04 -1.22 2.51
N THR A 134 9.33 -1.55 2.36
CA THR A 134 10.44 -0.79 2.94
C THR A 134 10.49 0.63 2.37
N VAL A 135 10.39 0.78 1.05
CA VAL A 135 10.31 2.11 0.39
C VAL A 135 9.14 2.93 0.94
N VAL A 136 7.95 2.32 1.07
CA VAL A 136 6.77 3.00 1.65
C VAL A 136 7.03 3.44 3.08
N TRP A 137 7.63 2.59 3.90
CA TRP A 137 7.94 2.93 5.29
C TRP A 137 8.94 4.09 5.38
N ASP A 138 10.06 4.00 4.66
CA ASP A 138 11.13 5.00 4.74
C ASP A 138 10.70 6.36 4.17
N ASP A 139 10.03 6.37 3.02
CA ASP A 139 9.58 7.62 2.38
C ASP A 139 8.41 8.27 3.11
N MET A 140 7.72 7.54 4.00
CA MET A 140 6.69 8.13 4.88
C MET A 140 7.25 8.86 6.10
N LYS A 141 8.52 8.62 6.48
CA LYS A 141 9.14 9.21 7.68
C LYS A 141 9.06 10.74 7.75
N PRO A 142 9.35 11.51 6.68
CA PRO A 142 9.23 12.96 6.71
C PRO A 142 7.81 13.43 7.09
N PHE A 143 6.79 12.75 6.57
CA PHE A 143 5.39 13.08 6.87
C PHE A 143 4.98 12.70 8.30
N MET A 144 5.56 11.64 8.86
CA MET A 144 5.38 11.28 10.27
C MET A 144 5.98 12.34 11.19
N LEU A 145 7.16 12.89 10.86
CA LEU A 145 7.78 13.94 11.66
C LEU A 145 6.96 15.24 11.64
N SER A 146 6.36 15.58 10.49
CA SER A 146 5.56 16.81 10.35
C SER A 146 4.10 16.67 10.81
N ASN A 147 3.54 15.46 10.89
CA ASN A 147 2.13 15.25 11.20
C ASN A 147 1.90 14.13 12.21
N ILE A 148 1.46 14.52 13.40
CA ILE A 148 1.27 13.64 14.55
C ILE A 148 0.22 12.54 14.32
N LYS A 149 -0.83 12.83 13.54
CA LYS A 149 -1.87 11.84 13.21
C LYS A 149 -1.31 10.80 12.25
N VAL A 150 -0.59 11.23 11.21
CA VAL A 150 0.07 10.33 10.25
C VAL A 150 1.09 9.45 10.96
N ARG A 151 1.90 10.03 11.87
CA ARG A 151 2.84 9.28 12.71
C ARG A 151 2.13 8.16 13.48
N ARG A 152 1.08 8.50 14.22
CA ARG A 152 0.33 7.53 15.03
C ARG A 152 -0.20 6.37 14.17
N GLU A 153 -0.85 6.67 13.05
CA GLU A 153 -1.40 5.63 12.18
C GLU A 153 -0.30 4.77 11.54
N MET A 154 0.78 5.38 11.05
CA MET A 154 1.90 4.64 10.47
C MET A 154 2.61 3.74 11.49
N LEU A 155 2.74 4.17 12.74
CA LEU A 155 3.28 3.33 13.82
C LEU A 155 2.36 2.15 14.15
N THR A 156 1.05 2.36 14.17
CA THR A 156 0.08 1.27 14.28
C THR A 156 0.26 0.28 13.11
N LEU A 157 0.36 0.77 11.87
CA LEU A 157 0.61 -0.06 10.69
C LEU A 157 1.95 -0.80 10.75
N LEU A 158 2.98 -0.19 11.35
CA LEU A 158 4.26 -0.85 11.55
C LEU A 158 4.08 -2.10 12.40
N ILE A 159 3.50 -1.93 13.59
CA ILE A 159 3.29 -2.99 14.60
C ILE A 159 2.37 -4.08 14.05
N GLU A 160 1.26 -3.70 13.42
CA GLU A 160 0.22 -4.65 13.03
C GLU A 160 0.56 -5.44 11.77
N LYS A 161 1.34 -4.87 10.84
CA LYS A 161 1.54 -5.52 9.53
C LYS A 161 2.89 -5.31 8.84
N MET A 162 3.55 -4.16 8.93
CA MET A 162 4.70 -3.90 8.05
C MET A 162 5.99 -4.55 8.55
N GLN A 163 6.11 -4.74 9.87
CA GLN A 163 7.36 -5.11 10.52
C GLN A 163 8.06 -6.34 9.94
N MET A 164 7.34 -7.43 9.69
CA MET A 164 7.90 -8.68 9.11
C MET A 164 8.33 -8.54 7.64
N HIS A 165 7.97 -7.42 7.01
CA HIS A 165 8.19 -7.16 5.59
C HIS A 165 9.20 -6.04 5.35
N LEU A 166 9.86 -5.53 6.39
CA LEU A 166 10.94 -4.54 6.24
C LEU A 166 12.28 -5.23 6.02
N ASN A 167 13.06 -4.75 5.05
CA ASN A 167 14.36 -5.32 4.69
C ASN A 167 15.46 -5.00 5.72
N ASN A 168 15.46 -3.78 6.27
CA ASN A 168 16.45 -3.36 7.26
C ASN A 168 15.76 -3.04 8.60
N PRO A 169 15.74 -4.00 9.53
CA PRO A 169 15.09 -3.84 10.82
C PRO A 169 15.74 -2.77 11.71
N LEU A 170 17.06 -2.61 11.59
CA LEU A 170 17.85 -1.72 12.44
C LEU A 170 17.54 -0.25 12.18
N VAL A 171 17.39 0.14 10.91
CA VAL A 171 17.02 1.51 10.51
C VAL A 171 15.64 1.92 11.04
N THR A 172 14.76 0.93 11.27
CA THR A 172 13.47 1.18 11.91
C THR A 172 13.62 1.32 13.42
N ALA A 173 14.46 0.51 14.04
CA ALA A 173 14.77 0.62 15.47
C ALA A 173 15.40 1.97 15.83
N ASP A 174 16.33 2.48 15.02
CA ASP A 174 16.96 3.79 15.22
C ASP A 174 15.91 4.92 15.17
N PHE A 175 15.06 4.92 14.13
CA PHE A 175 13.95 5.87 14.03
C PHE A 175 13.02 5.81 15.24
N LEU A 176 12.67 4.60 15.70
CA LEU A 176 11.84 4.41 16.88
C LEU A 176 12.53 4.92 18.15
N MET A 177 13.84 4.72 18.29
CA MET A 177 14.60 5.17 19.45
C MET A 177 14.67 6.71 19.52
N ASP A 178 14.96 7.38 18.40
CA ASP A 178 14.93 8.85 18.29
C ASP A 178 13.54 9.42 18.63
N SER A 179 12.51 8.62 18.37
CA SER A 179 11.12 9.03 18.51
C SER A 179 10.62 8.92 19.97
N LEU A 180 11.29 8.13 20.82
CA LEU A 180 10.98 7.94 22.25
C LEU A 180 11.20 9.18 23.11
N ASP A 181 12.05 10.11 22.65
CA ASP A 181 12.29 11.38 23.33
C ASP A 181 11.09 12.34 23.26
N THR A 182 10.04 11.98 22.50
CA THR A 182 8.79 12.75 22.43
C THR A 182 7.85 12.32 23.56
N PRO A 183 7.56 13.15 24.59
CA PRO A 183 6.66 12.77 25.66
C PRO A 183 5.20 12.57 25.19
N GLY A 184 4.51 11.55 25.70
CA GLY A 184 3.07 11.35 25.52
C GLY A 184 2.67 9.97 24.95
N PRO A 185 1.39 9.79 24.55
CA PRO A 185 0.86 8.50 24.07
C PRO A 185 1.58 7.92 22.84
N ILE A 186 2.29 8.75 22.10
CA ILE A 186 3.05 8.36 20.91
C ILE A 186 4.37 7.70 21.30
N ALA A 187 5.03 8.18 22.37
CA ALA A 187 6.16 7.49 22.98
C ALA A 187 5.82 6.04 23.36
N ILE A 188 4.59 5.79 23.81
CA ILE A 188 4.13 4.44 24.17
C ILE A 188 4.01 3.56 22.92
N LEU A 189 3.54 4.10 21.79
CA LEU A 189 3.46 3.38 20.53
C LEU A 189 4.85 3.10 19.96
N ASP A 190 5.72 4.10 19.98
CA ASP A 190 7.12 3.99 19.58
C ASP A 190 7.84 2.92 20.43
N PHE A 191 7.62 2.93 21.75
CA PHE A 191 8.17 1.93 22.69
C PHE A 191 7.62 0.53 22.44
N LYS A 192 6.31 0.41 22.18
CA LYS A 192 5.70 -0.88 21.83
C LYS A 192 6.28 -1.42 20.52
N ALA A 193 6.42 -0.57 19.50
CA ALA A 193 7.05 -0.95 18.25
C ALA A 193 8.50 -1.41 18.48
N PHE A 194 9.27 -0.68 19.30
CA PHE A 194 10.65 -1.03 19.64
C PHE A 194 10.77 -2.36 20.40
N LEU A 195 9.95 -2.58 21.44
CA LEU A 195 9.94 -3.84 22.19
C LEU A 195 9.51 -5.03 21.34
N PHE A 196 8.56 -4.83 20.42
CA PHE A 196 8.16 -5.88 19.51
C PHE A 196 9.28 -6.18 18.51
N TRP A 197 10.03 -5.16 18.08
CA TRP A 197 11.23 -5.29 17.27
C TRP A 197 12.35 -6.09 17.92
N SER A 198 12.69 -5.81 19.18
CA SER A 198 13.74 -6.55 19.89
C SER A 198 13.44 -8.04 20.06
N ARG A 199 12.16 -8.43 20.05
CA ARG A 199 11.71 -9.83 20.11
C ARG A 199 11.83 -10.62 18.80
N ILE A 200 11.98 -9.94 17.66
CA ILE A 200 12.13 -10.60 16.35
C ILE A 200 13.63 -10.81 16.02
N ILE A 201 14.51 -10.03 16.64
CA ILE A 201 15.96 -10.04 16.39
C ILE A 201 16.71 -11.03 17.31
N ILE A 202 16.10 -11.46 18.43
CA ILE A 202 16.62 -12.48 19.37
C ILE A 202 15.97 -13.82 19.07
#